data_AF-A0A966WV04-F1
#
_entry.id   AF-A0A966WV04-F1
#
_cell.length_a   1.000
_cell.length_b   1.000
_cell.length_c   1.000
_cell.angle_alpha   90.00
_cell.angle_beta   90.00
_cell.angle_gamma   90.00
#
_symmetry.space_group_name_H-M   'P 1'
#
loop_
_entity.id
_entity.type
_entity.pdbx_description
1 polymer ?
#
loop_
_entity_poly.entity_id
_entity_poly.type
_entity_poly.pdbx_seq_one_letter_code
_entity_poly.pdbx_strand_id
1 'polypeptide(L)'
;MAIRKSELYSKLWASCDELRGGMDASQYKDYVLVLLFIKYISDKYAGQPYAPLTIPVGSSFVDMVALKGKAEIGDRINKEIIAPLVAANQQLSQSDFPDFNDQAKLGSGKELVERLTNLIAIFEDPKLNFSRNRADDDDILGDAYEYLMRHFASESGKSKGQFYTPAEVSRIKAQVLEIGKEATS
;
A
#
# COMPACT_ATOMS: atom_id res chain seq x y z
N MET A 1 12.70 -18.32 14.90
CA MET A 1 12.94 -18.84 13.55
C MET A 1 12.79 -17.66 12.59
N ALA A 2 13.87 -17.24 11.94
CA ALA A 2 13.80 -16.10 11.02
C ALA A 2 13.02 -16.53 9.78
N ILE A 3 11.83 -15.97 9.58
CA ILE A 3 11.10 -16.14 8.32
C ILE A 3 11.95 -15.47 7.26
N ARG A 4 12.30 -16.22 6.21
CA ARG A 4 13.07 -15.66 5.09
C ARG A 4 12.21 -14.60 4.40
N LYS A 5 12.78 -13.45 4.04
CA LYS A 5 12.06 -12.34 3.35
C LYS A 5 11.18 -12.87 2.20
N SER A 6 11.67 -13.86 1.45
CA SER A 6 10.93 -14.57 0.38
C SER A 6 9.63 -15.26 0.82
N GLU A 7 9.61 -15.88 2.00
CA GLU A 7 8.42 -16.55 2.54
C GLU A 7 7.36 -15.53 2.98
N LEU A 8 7.80 -14.37 3.47
CA LEU A 8 6.89 -13.27 3.82
C LEU A 8 6.18 -12.75 2.57
N TYR A 9 6.92 -12.48 1.49
CA TYR A 9 6.33 -11.96 0.25
C TYR A 9 5.47 -13.00 -0.46
N SER A 10 5.87 -14.27 -0.44
CA SER A 10 5.06 -15.36 -0.96
C SER A 10 3.73 -15.50 -0.21
N LYS A 11 3.74 -15.36 1.13
CA LYS A 11 2.51 -15.35 1.94
C LYS A 11 1.66 -14.13 1.66
N LEU A 12 2.27 -12.94 1.58
CA LEU A 12 1.58 -11.70 1.24
C LEU A 12 0.84 -11.85 -0.10
N TRP A 13 1.55 -12.34 -1.11
CA TRP A 13 0.96 -12.60 -2.43
C TRP A 13 -0.16 -13.64 -2.36
N ALA A 14 0.07 -14.80 -1.72
CA ALA A 14 -0.93 -15.85 -1.63
C ALA A 14 -2.22 -15.37 -0.95
N SER A 15 -2.10 -14.60 0.14
CA SER A 15 -3.26 -14.01 0.81
C SER A 15 -3.93 -12.94 -0.05
N CYS A 16 -3.16 -12.14 -0.81
CA CYS A 16 -3.73 -11.19 -1.74
C CYS A 16 -4.48 -11.90 -2.89
N ASP A 17 -3.89 -12.94 -3.48
CA ASP A 17 -4.47 -13.75 -4.56
C ASP A 17 -5.77 -14.43 -4.13
N GLU A 18 -5.83 -14.97 -2.92
CA GLU A 18 -7.06 -15.56 -2.36
C GLU A 18 -8.20 -14.54 -2.23
N LEU A 19 -7.88 -13.30 -1.83
CA LEU A 19 -8.89 -12.24 -1.65
C LEU A 19 -9.33 -11.55 -2.93
N ARG A 20 -8.57 -11.67 -4.03
CA ARG A 20 -8.93 -11.05 -5.31
C ARG A 20 -10.21 -11.65 -5.90
N GLY A 21 -10.52 -12.90 -5.56
CA GLY A 21 -11.68 -13.62 -6.09
C GLY A 21 -11.70 -13.60 -7.62
N GLY A 22 -12.80 -13.12 -8.21
CA GLY A 22 -12.96 -13.00 -9.66
C GLY A 22 -12.33 -11.74 -10.30
N MET A 23 -11.64 -10.90 -9.53
CA MET A 23 -11.05 -9.65 -10.04
C MET A 23 -9.82 -9.93 -10.91
N ASP A 24 -9.71 -9.17 -12.01
CA ASP A 24 -8.52 -9.20 -12.86
C ASP A 24 -7.29 -8.69 -12.10
N ALA A 25 -6.15 -9.36 -12.29
CA ALA A 25 -4.89 -9.03 -11.62
C ALA A 25 -4.46 -7.57 -11.83
N SER A 26 -4.77 -6.96 -12.99
CA SER A 26 -4.42 -5.57 -13.27
C SER A 26 -5.21 -4.56 -12.43
N GLN A 27 -6.46 -4.88 -12.10
CA GLN A 27 -7.31 -4.03 -11.26
C GLN A 27 -6.98 -4.19 -9.79
N TYR A 28 -6.75 -5.43 -9.36
CA TYR A 28 -6.46 -5.74 -7.97
C TYR A 28 -5.09 -5.21 -7.52
N LYS A 29 -4.12 -5.16 -8.44
CA LYS A 29 -2.80 -4.57 -8.23
C LYS A 29 -2.88 -3.19 -7.59
N ASP A 30 -3.75 -2.32 -8.08
CA ASP A 30 -3.80 -0.92 -7.65
C ASP A 30 -4.20 -0.82 -6.17
N TYR A 31 -5.14 -1.64 -5.70
CA TYR A 31 -5.53 -1.71 -4.29
C TYR A 31 -4.41 -2.22 -3.38
N VAL A 32 -3.74 -3.30 -3.78
CA VAL A 32 -2.66 -3.93 -3.02
C VAL A 32 -1.46 -2.97 -2.89
N LEU A 33 -1.06 -2.33 -3.98
CA LEU A 33 0.09 -1.42 -3.98
C LEU A 33 -0.18 -0.15 -3.18
N VAL A 34 -1.40 0.39 -3.27
CA VAL A 34 -1.79 1.57 -2.49
C VAL A 34 -1.85 1.26 -1.00
N LEU A 35 -2.36 0.10 -0.60
CA LEU A 35 -2.33 -0.31 0.81
C LEU A 35 -0.90 -0.46 1.35
N LEU A 36 -0.02 -1.09 0.56
CA LEU A 36 1.40 -1.18 0.92
C LEU A 36 2.03 0.21 1.07
N PHE A 37 1.70 1.14 0.18
CA PHE A 37 2.15 2.53 0.26
C PHE A 37 1.64 3.24 1.52
N ILE A 38 0.34 3.18 1.80
CA ILE A 38 -0.25 3.80 3.00
C ILE A 38 0.35 3.21 4.28
N LYS A 39 0.55 1.88 4.33
CA LYS A 39 1.23 1.20 5.44
C LYS A 39 2.64 1.76 5.65
N TYR A 40 3.43 1.85 4.59
CA TYR A 40 4.80 2.34 4.65
C TYR A 40 4.88 3.79 5.16
N ILE A 41 4.12 4.71 4.54
CA ILE A 41 4.19 6.12 4.93
C ILE A 41 3.65 6.33 6.35
N SER A 42 2.66 5.54 6.77
CA SER A 42 2.15 5.59 8.14
C SER A 42 3.19 5.10 9.14
N ASP A 43 3.84 3.98 8.87
CA ASP A 43 4.85 3.42 9.78
C ASP A 43 6.09 4.31 9.88
N LYS A 44 6.49 4.95 8.77
CA LYS A 44 7.72 5.73 8.68
C LYS A 44 7.56 7.20 9.05
N TYR A 45 6.42 7.81 8.69
CA TYR A 45 6.25 9.27 8.77
C TYR A 45 5.16 9.72 9.73
N ALA A 46 4.28 8.85 10.24
CA ALA A 46 3.28 9.27 11.22
C ALA A 46 3.97 9.83 12.48
N GLY A 47 3.63 11.07 12.83
CA GLY A 47 4.19 11.77 13.99
C GLY A 47 5.65 12.23 13.83
N GLN A 48 6.27 12.06 12.66
CA GLN A 48 7.64 12.53 12.41
C GLN A 48 7.63 13.99 11.93
N PRO A 49 8.35 14.90 12.63
CA PRO A 49 8.51 16.27 12.15
C PRO A 49 9.41 16.29 10.90
N TYR A 50 9.12 17.20 9.97
CA TYR A 50 9.88 17.40 8.72
C TYR A 50 9.95 16.17 7.79
N ALA A 51 8.97 15.27 7.89
CA ALA A 51 8.85 14.15 6.96
C ALA A 51 8.55 14.63 5.52
N PRO A 52 8.95 13.87 4.50
CA PRO A 52 8.66 14.20 3.09
C PRO A 52 7.16 14.19 2.77
N LEU A 53 6.39 13.42 3.54
CA LEU A 53 4.94 13.34 3.49
C LEU A 53 4.37 13.59 4.88
N THR A 54 3.36 14.44 4.95
CA THR A 54 2.59 14.71 6.16
C THR A 54 1.47 13.70 6.28
N ILE A 55 1.41 12.95 7.39
CA ILE A 55 0.30 12.04 7.69
C ILE A 55 -0.63 12.74 8.68
N PRO A 56 -1.82 13.22 8.24
CA PRO A 56 -2.78 13.82 9.14
C PRO A 56 -3.22 12.84 10.23
N VAL A 57 -3.57 13.40 11.39
CA VAL A 57 -4.16 12.63 12.49
C VAL A 57 -5.48 12.04 12.00
N GLY A 58 -5.66 10.72 12.17
CA GLY A 58 -6.85 10.01 11.70
C GLY A 58 -6.71 9.42 10.29
N SER A 59 -5.59 9.64 9.60
CA SER A 59 -5.35 9.16 8.23
C SER A 59 -4.17 8.20 8.11
N SER A 60 -3.78 7.56 9.21
CA SER A 60 -2.73 6.54 9.22
C SER A 60 -3.28 5.14 8.93
N PHE A 61 -2.39 4.19 8.69
CA PHE A 61 -2.75 2.78 8.56
C PHE A 61 -3.41 2.22 9.83
N VAL A 62 -3.04 2.71 11.02
CA VAL A 62 -3.70 2.33 12.28
C VAL A 62 -5.16 2.76 12.29
N ASP A 63 -5.45 3.96 11.77
CA ASP A 63 -6.82 4.45 11.64
C ASP A 63 -7.62 3.60 10.64
N MET A 64 -6.99 3.20 9.53
CA MET A 64 -7.59 2.28 8.55
C MET A 64 -7.88 0.89 9.14
N VAL A 65 -7.00 0.35 9.99
CA VAL A 65 -7.25 -0.88 10.76
C VAL A 65 -8.46 -0.72 11.68
N ALA A 66 -8.66 0.45 12.27
CA ALA A 66 -9.84 0.77 13.08
C ALA A 66 -11.13 0.93 12.26
N LEU A 67 -11.07 0.91 10.93
CA LEU A 67 -12.24 0.88 10.05
C LEU A 67 -12.74 -0.54 9.74
N LYS A 68 -11.94 -1.58 10.02
CA LYS A 68 -12.30 -2.99 9.78
C LYS A 68 -13.65 -3.35 10.40
N GLY A 69 -14.46 -4.09 9.64
CA GLY A 69 -15.79 -4.55 10.06
C GLY A 69 -16.87 -3.47 10.16
N LYS A 70 -16.55 -2.19 9.94
CA LYS A 70 -17.55 -1.12 9.94
C LYS A 70 -18.31 -1.11 8.61
N ALA A 71 -19.59 -0.76 8.68
CA ALA A 71 -20.37 -0.44 7.49
C ALA A 71 -19.70 0.69 6.70
N GLU A 72 -19.82 0.64 5.38
CA GLU A 72 -19.27 1.67 4.49
C GLU A 72 -17.74 1.86 4.61
N ILE A 73 -17.01 0.82 5.01
CA ILE A 73 -15.54 0.86 5.13
C ILE A 73 -14.86 1.42 3.86
N GLY A 74 -15.37 1.12 2.66
CA GLY A 74 -14.84 1.67 1.41
C GLY A 74 -14.92 3.19 1.33
N ASP A 75 -16.11 3.75 1.55
CA ASP A 75 -16.33 5.20 1.54
C ASP A 75 -15.54 5.90 2.66
N ARG A 76 -15.45 5.26 3.83
CA ARG A 76 -14.68 5.77 4.97
C ARG A 76 -13.18 5.78 4.70
N ILE A 77 -12.62 4.76 4.03
CA ILE A 77 -11.21 4.79 3.60
C ILE A 77 -10.98 5.97 2.64
N ASN A 78 -11.87 6.16 1.66
CA ASN A 78 -11.74 7.25 0.70
C ASN A 78 -11.78 8.64 1.37
N LYS A 79 -12.70 8.86 2.33
CA LYS A 79 -12.94 10.18 2.94
C LYS A 79 -12.11 10.47 4.19
N GLU A 80 -11.86 9.47 5.03
CA GLU A 80 -11.17 9.65 6.32
C GLU A 80 -9.66 9.41 6.18
N ILE A 81 -9.23 8.57 5.23
CA ILE A 81 -7.82 8.23 5.04
C ILE A 81 -7.25 8.94 3.81
N ILE A 82 -7.80 8.68 2.63
CA ILE A 82 -7.20 9.13 1.37
C ILE A 82 -7.38 10.64 1.16
N ALA A 83 -8.60 11.16 1.32
CA ALA A 83 -8.86 12.58 1.06
C ALA A 83 -8.00 13.52 1.94
N PRO A 84 -7.82 13.28 3.26
CA PRO A 84 -6.94 14.13 4.07
C PRO A 84 -5.46 13.92 3.74
N LEU A 85 -5.04 12.69 3.41
CA LEU A 85 -3.67 12.44 2.93
C LEU A 85 -3.36 13.26 1.67
N VAL A 86 -4.25 13.26 0.68
CA VAL A 86 -4.10 14.05 -0.54
C VAL A 86 -4.11 15.55 -0.21
N ALA A 87 -5.04 16.01 0.63
CA ALA A 87 -5.14 17.42 1.01
C ALA A 87 -3.89 17.94 1.74
N ALA A 88 -3.22 17.10 2.53
CA ALA A 88 -2.01 17.46 3.27
C ALA A 88 -0.72 17.37 2.44
N ASN A 89 -0.76 16.73 1.25
CA ASN A 89 0.43 16.45 0.45
C ASN A 89 0.20 16.85 -1.01
N GLN A 90 0.75 18.01 -1.40
CA GLN A 90 0.60 18.56 -2.76
C GLN A 90 1.13 17.63 -3.89
N GLN A 91 1.99 16.67 -3.54
CA GLN A 91 2.56 15.70 -4.46
C GLN A 91 1.67 14.46 -4.69
N LEU A 92 0.58 14.32 -3.92
CA LEU A 92 -0.40 13.25 -4.06
C LEU A 92 -1.65 13.79 -4.73
N SER A 93 -2.25 12.99 -5.61
CA SER A 93 -3.53 13.30 -6.27
C SER A 93 -4.55 12.21 -5.96
N GLN A 94 -5.84 12.58 -5.90
CA GLN A 94 -6.91 11.60 -5.67
C GLN A 94 -6.94 10.51 -6.76
N SER A 95 -6.51 10.84 -7.98
CA SER A 95 -6.37 9.90 -9.10
C SER A 95 -5.32 8.80 -8.90
N ASP A 96 -4.39 9.00 -7.95
CA ASP A 96 -3.33 8.03 -7.65
C ASP A 96 -3.86 6.86 -6.79
N PHE A 97 -5.06 7.00 -6.23
CA PHE A 97 -5.66 6.04 -5.32
C PHE A 97 -6.90 5.40 -5.98
N PRO A 98 -7.03 4.07 -5.93
CA PRO A 98 -8.23 3.41 -6.40
C PRO A 98 -9.41 3.71 -5.47
N ASP A 99 -10.62 3.64 -6.01
CA ASP A 99 -11.84 3.80 -5.23
C ASP A 99 -12.12 2.53 -4.41
N PHE A 100 -11.99 2.63 -3.08
CA PHE A 100 -12.27 1.53 -2.14
C PHE A 100 -13.77 1.26 -1.95
N ASN A 101 -14.65 2.07 -2.55
CA ASN A 101 -16.09 1.87 -2.54
C ASN A 101 -16.63 1.40 -3.91
N ASP A 102 -15.75 1.01 -4.84
CA ASP A 102 -16.14 0.50 -6.16
C ASP A 102 -16.85 -0.84 -6.03
N GLN A 103 -18.19 -0.80 -6.04
CA GLN A 103 -19.02 -1.99 -5.86
C GLN A 103 -18.91 -3.00 -7.01
N ALA A 104 -18.55 -2.55 -8.21
CA ALA A 104 -18.39 -3.43 -9.36
C ALA A 104 -17.15 -4.33 -9.21
N LYS A 105 -16.13 -3.87 -8.49
CA LYS A 105 -14.89 -4.62 -8.24
C LYS A 105 -14.87 -5.28 -6.87
N LEU A 106 -15.21 -4.55 -5.83
CA LEU A 106 -15.05 -5.00 -4.44
C LEU A 106 -16.29 -5.70 -3.89
N GLY A 107 -17.38 -5.78 -4.67
CA GLY A 107 -18.66 -6.32 -4.23
C GLY A 107 -19.48 -5.28 -3.48
N SER A 108 -20.59 -5.70 -2.89
CA SER A 108 -21.50 -4.76 -2.19
C SER A 108 -21.89 -5.27 -0.81
N GLY A 109 -22.27 -4.33 0.07
CA GLY A 109 -22.71 -4.64 1.43
C GLY A 109 -21.66 -5.44 2.21
N LYS A 110 -22.04 -6.63 2.69
CA LYS A 110 -21.17 -7.48 3.52
C LYS A 110 -19.92 -7.97 2.79
N GLU A 111 -20.01 -8.30 1.50
CA GLU A 111 -18.88 -8.82 0.73
C GLU A 111 -17.74 -7.79 0.65
N LEU A 112 -18.10 -6.53 0.39
CA LEU A 112 -17.13 -5.42 0.37
C LEU A 112 -16.47 -5.24 1.73
N VAL A 113 -17.28 -5.28 2.81
CA VAL A 113 -16.74 -5.12 4.17
C VAL A 113 -15.78 -6.26 4.51
N GLU A 114 -16.14 -7.50 4.21
CA GLU A 114 -15.30 -8.68 4.46
C GLU A 114 -14.02 -8.64 3.64
N ARG A 115 -14.12 -8.34 2.33
CA ARG A 115 -12.96 -8.27 1.43
C ARG A 115 -11.96 -7.21 1.89
N LEU A 116 -12.42 -5.99 2.18
CA LEU A 116 -11.54 -4.93 2.67
C LEU A 116 -10.99 -5.21 4.07
N THR A 117 -11.80 -5.79 4.96
CA THR A 117 -11.34 -6.17 6.30
C THR A 117 -10.22 -7.19 6.24
N ASN A 118 -10.38 -8.24 5.42
CA ASN A 118 -9.36 -9.26 5.24
C ASN A 118 -8.12 -8.69 4.56
N LEU A 119 -8.30 -7.81 3.56
CA LEU A 119 -7.18 -7.20 2.86
C LEU A 119 -6.34 -6.33 3.80
N ILE A 120 -6.96 -5.50 4.63
CA ILE A 120 -6.24 -4.70 5.64
C ILE A 120 -5.54 -5.61 6.66
N ALA A 121 -6.19 -6.71 7.08
CA ALA A 121 -5.60 -7.65 8.02
C ALA A 121 -4.31 -8.32 7.51
N ILE A 122 -4.19 -8.54 6.20
CA ILE A 122 -2.95 -9.06 5.59
C ILE A 122 -1.78 -8.12 5.85
N PHE A 123 -1.99 -6.81 5.66
CA PHE A 123 -0.96 -5.78 5.85
C PHE A 123 -0.74 -5.39 7.32
N GLU A 124 -1.52 -5.94 8.24
CA GLU A 124 -1.37 -5.77 9.69
C GLU A 124 -0.34 -6.75 10.29
N ASP A 125 0.16 -7.75 9.54
CA ASP A 125 1.17 -8.70 10.06
C ASP A 125 2.36 -7.92 10.66
N PRO A 126 2.75 -8.16 11.93
CA PRO A 126 3.89 -7.49 12.57
C PRO A 126 5.22 -7.63 11.83
N LYS A 127 5.35 -8.60 10.91
CA LYS A 127 6.53 -8.77 10.04
C LYS A 127 6.57 -7.77 8.89
N LEU A 128 5.45 -7.10 8.59
CA LEU A 128 5.34 -5.98 7.65
C LEU A 128 5.37 -4.64 8.39
N ASN A 129 6.19 -4.56 9.43
CA ASN A 129 6.38 -3.34 10.20
C ASN A 129 7.60 -2.58 9.66
N PHE A 130 7.35 -1.40 9.09
CA PHE A 130 8.38 -0.55 8.47
C PHE A 130 8.91 0.56 9.40
N SER A 131 8.51 0.55 10.69
CA SER A 131 8.89 1.61 11.65
C SER A 131 10.32 1.49 12.19
N ARG A 132 10.94 0.31 12.12
CA ARG A 132 12.29 0.03 12.65
C ARG A 132 13.25 -0.25 11.51
N ASN A 133 13.72 0.79 10.82
CA ASN A 133 14.77 0.63 9.80
C ASN A 133 16.17 0.77 10.43
N ARG A 134 16.90 -0.34 10.53
CA ARG A 134 18.37 -0.31 10.41
C ARG A 134 18.71 -0.48 8.92
N ALA A 135 19.92 -0.10 8.51
CA ALA A 135 20.34 -0.10 7.10
C ALA A 135 20.20 -1.43 6.32
N ASP A 136 19.95 -2.58 7.00
CA ASP A 136 19.65 -3.88 6.38
C ASP A 136 18.14 -4.14 6.09
N ASP A 137 17.24 -3.32 6.66
CA ASP A 137 15.77 -3.45 6.53
C ASP A 137 15.18 -2.56 5.42
N ASP A 138 15.99 -1.68 4.83
CA ASP A 138 15.58 -0.81 3.70
C ASP A 138 15.10 -1.63 2.48
N ASP A 139 15.57 -2.88 2.36
CA ASP A 139 15.16 -3.80 1.32
C ASP A 139 13.73 -4.34 1.50
N ILE A 140 13.15 -4.35 2.71
CA ILE A 140 11.92 -5.12 2.94
C ILE A 140 10.76 -4.56 2.11
N LEU A 141 10.62 -3.24 2.03
CA LEU A 141 9.61 -2.59 1.20
C LEU A 141 9.92 -2.70 -0.28
N GLY A 142 11.18 -2.46 -0.66
CA GLY A 142 11.64 -2.53 -2.04
C GLY A 142 11.38 -3.91 -2.61
N ASP A 143 11.83 -4.95 -1.90
CA ASP A 143 11.65 -6.35 -2.23
C ASP A 143 10.17 -6.76 -2.24
N ALA A 144 9.37 -6.33 -1.24
CA ALA A 144 7.93 -6.63 -1.23
C ALA A 144 7.23 -6.04 -2.46
N TYR A 145 7.51 -4.78 -2.76
CA TYR A 145 6.94 -4.10 -3.91
C TYR A 145 7.38 -4.73 -5.22
N GLU A 146 8.67 -5.00 -5.38
CA GLU A 146 9.20 -5.63 -6.59
C GLU A 146 8.64 -7.04 -6.76
N TYR A 147 8.54 -7.81 -5.67
CA TYR A 147 7.95 -9.15 -5.67
C TYR A 147 6.50 -9.11 -6.15
N LEU A 148 5.67 -8.23 -5.57
CA LEU A 148 4.28 -8.07 -5.97
C LEU A 148 4.16 -7.64 -7.43
N MET A 149 4.95 -6.65 -7.85
CA MET A 149 4.96 -6.17 -9.25
C MET A 149 5.34 -7.27 -10.24
N ARG A 150 6.34 -8.11 -9.92
CA ARG A 150 6.73 -9.25 -10.75
C ARG A 150 5.58 -10.26 -10.88
N HIS A 151 4.87 -10.56 -9.80
CA HIS A 151 3.75 -11.51 -9.82
C HIS A 151 2.54 -10.97 -10.60
N PHE A 152 2.17 -9.71 -10.39
CA PHE A 152 1.09 -9.07 -11.16
C PHE A 152 1.39 -9.02 -12.66
N ALA A 153 2.65 -8.77 -13.05
CA ALA A 153 3.05 -8.82 -14.46
C ALA A 153 2.99 -10.23 -15.05
N SER A 154 3.35 -11.26 -14.27
CA SER A 154 3.27 -12.65 -14.70
C SER A 154 1.82 -13.13 -14.88
N GLU A 155 0.89 -12.76 -14.00
CA GLU A 155 -0.51 -13.23 -14.09
C GLU A 155 -1.33 -12.52 -15.17
N SER A 156 -1.08 -11.24 -15.41
CA SER A 156 -1.85 -10.43 -16.37
C SER A 156 -1.48 -10.67 -17.83
N GLY A 157 -0.48 -11.52 -18.11
CA GLY A 157 -0.05 -11.88 -19.46
C GLY A 157 0.57 -10.74 -20.28
N LYS A 158 0.76 -9.54 -19.73
CA LYS A 158 1.46 -8.43 -20.41
C LYS A 158 2.91 -8.32 -19.94
N SER A 159 3.80 -7.92 -20.85
CA SER A 159 5.25 -7.92 -20.56
C SER A 159 5.63 -6.91 -19.47
N LYS A 160 6.72 -7.18 -18.74
CA LYS A 160 7.29 -6.32 -17.70
C LYS A 160 7.45 -4.84 -18.12
N GLY A 161 7.57 -4.55 -19.42
CA GLY A 161 7.74 -3.20 -19.96
C GLY A 161 6.46 -2.36 -20.05
N GLN A 162 5.27 -2.96 -20.13
CA GLN A 162 3.98 -2.24 -20.11
C GLN A 162 3.42 -2.04 -18.69
N PHE A 163 3.99 -2.75 -17.71
CA PHE A 163 3.72 -2.59 -16.29
C PHE A 163 4.77 -1.75 -15.55
N TYR A 164 5.83 -1.34 -16.25
CA TYR A 164 6.97 -0.62 -15.67
C TYR A 164 6.57 0.84 -15.39
N THR A 165 6.18 1.07 -14.14
CA THR A 165 6.07 2.34 -13.39
C THR A 165 5.61 3.59 -14.16
N PRO A 166 4.39 4.10 -13.90
CA PRO A 166 4.12 5.51 -14.16
C PRO A 166 5.21 6.34 -13.49
N ALA A 167 5.79 7.28 -14.23
CA ALA A 167 6.93 8.08 -13.77
C ALA A 167 6.67 8.79 -12.42
N GLU A 168 5.41 8.96 -12.01
CA GLU A 168 4.97 9.60 -10.77
C GLU A 168 5.23 8.75 -9.52
N VAL A 169 4.89 7.45 -9.51
CA VAL A 169 5.16 6.57 -8.35
C VAL A 169 6.65 6.28 -8.21
N SER A 170 7.37 6.17 -9.34
CA SER A 170 8.83 6.11 -9.36
C SER A 170 9.48 7.40 -8.86
N ARG A 171 8.94 8.57 -9.20
CA ARG A 171 9.47 9.87 -8.72
C ARG A 171 9.21 10.08 -7.24
N ILE A 172 8.03 9.75 -6.73
CA ILE A 172 7.74 9.82 -5.30
C ILE A 172 8.64 8.84 -4.56
N LYS A 173 8.83 7.60 -5.05
CA LYS A 173 9.79 6.65 -4.47
C LYS A 173 11.24 7.15 -4.54
N ALA A 174 11.69 7.69 -5.67
CA ALA A 174 13.04 8.22 -5.81
C ALA A 174 13.27 9.41 -4.89
N GLN A 175 12.34 10.36 -4.81
CA GLN A 175 12.43 11.52 -3.92
C GLN A 175 12.33 11.12 -2.44
N VAL A 176 11.55 10.10 -2.11
CA VAL A 176 11.45 9.56 -0.75
C VAL A 176 12.70 8.76 -0.35
N LEU A 177 13.36 8.09 -1.29
CA LEU A 177 14.58 7.30 -1.06
C LEU A 177 15.87 8.13 -1.18
N GLU A 178 15.86 9.26 -1.90
CA GLU A 178 17.05 10.11 -2.11
C GLU A 178 17.26 11.21 -1.05
N ILE A 179 16.45 11.31 0.00
CA ILE A 179 16.70 12.19 1.17
C ILE A 179 17.70 11.51 2.13
N GLY A 180 18.80 11.04 1.55
CA GLY A 180 19.91 10.39 2.25
C GLY A 180 21.26 10.58 1.54
N LYS A 181 21.33 11.39 0.47
CA LYS A 181 22.63 11.89 -0.02
C LYS A 181 22.93 13.21 0.65
N GLU A 182 23.67 13.07 1.74
CA GLU A 182 24.46 14.09 2.40
C GLU A 182 25.01 15.10 1.38
N ALA A 183 24.66 16.37 1.60
CA ALA A 183 25.50 17.47 1.15
C ALA A 183 26.86 17.28 1.82
N THR A 184 27.80 16.68 1.09
CA THR A 184 29.20 16.62 1.49
C THR A 184 30.04 17.27 0.41
N SER A 185 30.55 18.45 0.79
CA SER A 185 31.57 19.29 0.15
C SER A 185 31.16 20.13 -1.06
#